data_AF-Q9UUZ8-F1
#
_entry.id   AF-Q9UUZ8-F1
#
_cell.length_a   1.000
_cell.length_b   1.000
_cell.length_c   1.000
_cell.angle_alpha   90.00
_cell.angle_beta   90.00
_cell.angle_gamma   90.00
#
_symmetry.space_group_name_H-M   'P 1'
#
loop_
_entity.id
_entity.type
_entity.pdbx_description
1 polymer ?
#
loop_
_entity_poly.entity_id
_entity_poly.type
_entity_poly.pdbx_seq_one_letter_code
_entity_poly.pdbx_strand_id
1 'polypeptide(L)'
;MSDVHLDHSKTEYLLLGQRYSIVVNANQKVDNYWIRAAPNTVPPGFDNGRNSAILRYKGAPTVDPTTPLVESTQPMVETNLHVSGARTICQQPVKRSLSTG
;
A
#
# COMPACT_ATOMS: atom_id res chain seq x y z
N MET A 1 -9.35 10.40 5.75
CA MET A 1 -8.83 9.03 5.57
C MET A 1 -8.80 8.79 4.08
N SER A 2 -7.62 8.85 3.46
CA SER A 2 -7.47 8.55 2.04
C SER A 2 -7.54 7.03 1.88
N ASP A 3 -8.71 6.55 1.46
CA ASP A 3 -8.92 5.15 1.12
C ASP A 3 -8.30 4.91 -0.25
N VAL A 4 -7.10 4.32 -0.26
CA VAL A 4 -6.47 3.88 -1.48
C VAL A 4 -7.06 2.52 -1.80
N HIS A 5 -8.08 2.50 -2.65
CA HIS A 5 -8.63 1.27 -3.19
C HIS A 5 -7.56 0.63 -4.11
N LEU A 6 -6.92 -0.43 -3.61
CA LEU A 6 -5.98 -1.24 -4.37
C LEU A 6 -6.70 -2.45 -4.95
N ASP A 7 -6.91 -2.42 -6.27
CA ASP A 7 -7.06 -3.62 -7.08
C ASP A 7 -5.74 -4.41 -7.05
N HIS A 8 -5.77 -5.72 -7.21
CA HIS A 8 -4.68 -6.66 -6.97
C HIS A 8 -3.46 -6.52 -7.91
N SER A 9 -3.42 -5.46 -8.71
CA SER A 9 -2.39 -5.17 -9.71
C SER A 9 -1.80 -3.76 -9.61
N LYS A 10 -1.63 -3.16 -8.42
CA LYS A 10 -0.85 -1.91 -8.29
C LYS A 10 0.57 -2.18 -7.82
N THR A 11 1.54 -1.59 -8.53
CA THR A 11 2.96 -1.60 -8.14
C THR A 11 3.30 -0.32 -7.39
N GLU A 12 3.98 -0.46 -6.25
CA GLU A 12 4.48 0.64 -5.44
C GLU A 12 6.01 0.63 -5.44
N TYR A 13 6.63 1.78 -5.72
CA TYR A 13 8.05 1.98 -5.47
C TYR A 13 8.24 2.43 -4.03
N LEU A 14 8.94 1.62 -3.23
CA LEU A 14 9.26 1.93 -1.84
C LEU A 14 10.76 2.21 -1.70
N LEU A 15 11.10 3.42 -1.30
CA LEU A 15 12.47 3.80 -0.96
C LEU A 15 12.77 3.46 0.51
N LEU A 16 14.05 3.33 0.84
CA LEU A 16 14.49 3.04 2.21
C LEU A 16 13.92 4.09 3.18
N GLY A 17 13.26 3.61 4.24
CA GLY A 17 12.67 4.45 5.28
C GLY A 17 11.27 5.02 4.98
N GLN A 18 10.74 4.82 3.77
CA GLN A 18 9.33 5.11 3.49
C GLN A 18 8.41 4.04 4.12
N ARG A 19 7.17 4.42 4.46
CA ARG A 19 6.14 3.51 4.96
C ARG A 19 4.81 3.92 4.35
N TYR A 20 4.13 2.97 3.73
CA TYR A 20 2.77 3.14 3.24
C TYR A 20 1.84 2.18 3.98
N SER A 21 0.62 2.63 4.22
CA SER A 21 -0.45 1.76 4.69
C SER A 21 -1.40 1.53 3.53
N ILE A 22 -1.61 0.28 3.19
CA ILE A 22 -2.43 -0.14 2.06
C ILE A 22 -3.63 -0.95 2.54
N VAL A 23 -4.75 -0.83 1.85
CA VAL A 23 -5.95 -1.63 2.10
C VAL A 23 -6.11 -2.58 0.93
N VAL A 24 -6.12 -3.88 1.24
CA VAL A 24 -6.36 -4.94 0.25
C VAL A 24 -7.77 -5.47 0.45
N ASN A 25 -8.60 -5.35 -0.59
CA ASN A 25 -9.91 -5.99 -0.58
C ASN A 25 -9.78 -7.47 -0.96
N ALA A 26 -10.15 -8.38 -0.07
CA ALA A 26 -10.03 -9.81 -0.29
C ALA A 26 -11.31 -10.38 -0.95
N ASN A 27 -11.61 -9.94 -2.17
CA ASN A 27 -12.84 -10.28 -2.91
C ASN A 27 -12.63 -11.19 -4.13
N GLN A 28 -11.43 -11.74 -4.31
CA GLN A 28 -11.15 -12.69 -5.40
C GLN A 28 -11.60 -14.09 -5.04
N LYS A 29 -11.58 -14.98 -6.05
CA LYS A 29 -11.81 -16.41 -5.84
C LYS A 29 -10.86 -16.95 -4.76
N VAL A 30 -11.36 -17.89 -3.95
CA VAL A 30 -10.54 -18.60 -2.96
C VAL A 30 -9.41 -19.34 -3.67
N ASP A 31 -8.19 -18.82 -3.53
CA ASP A 31 -6.97 -19.39 -4.09
C ASP A 31 -5.73 -18.81 -3.38
N ASN A 32 -4.55 -19.15 -3.89
CA ASN A 32 -3.26 -18.58 -3.53
C ASN A 32 -2.85 -17.53 -4.57
N TYR A 33 -2.34 -16.38 -4.11
CA TYR A 33 -1.89 -15.28 -4.97
C TYR A 33 -0.48 -14.84 -4.58
N TRP A 34 0.36 -14.51 -5.57
CA TRP A 34 1.70 -13.97 -5.32
C TRP A 34 1.62 -12.51 -4.85
N ILE A 35 2.26 -12.21 -3.72
CA ILE A 35 2.72 -10.86 -3.35
C ILE A 35 4.15 -10.73 -3.86
N ARG A 36 4.47 -9.66 -4.60
CA ARG A 36 5.75 -9.52 -5.32
C ARG A 36 6.47 -8.23 -4.93
N ALA A 37 7.76 -8.32 -4.63
CA ALA A 37 8.61 -7.18 -4.25
C ALA A 37 9.99 -7.29 -4.91
N ALA A 38 10.09 -6.86 -6.17
CA ALA A 38 11.36 -6.89 -6.89
C ALA A 38 12.31 -5.77 -6.39
N PRO A 39 13.56 -6.10 -6.01
CA PRO A 39 14.57 -5.10 -5.68
C PRO A 39 15.10 -4.39 -6.93
N ASN A 40 15.65 -3.20 -6.75
CA ASN A 40 16.22 -2.38 -7.83
C ASN A 40 17.71 -2.65 -8.09
N THR A 41 18.47 -3.17 -7.12
CA THR A 41 19.96 -3.25 -7.18
C THR A 41 20.56 -4.66 -7.10
N VAL A 42 19.76 -5.68 -6.81
CA VAL A 42 20.13 -7.12 -6.86
C VAL A 42 19.23 -7.81 -7.88
N PRO A 43 19.56 -9.03 -8.38
CA PRO A 43 18.92 -9.56 -9.57
C PRO A 43 17.40 -9.38 -9.51
N PRO A 44 16.77 -8.59 -10.39
CA PRO A 44 15.32 -8.44 -10.36
C PRO A 44 14.66 -9.77 -10.77
N GLY A 45 13.36 -9.93 -10.52
CA GLY A 45 12.60 -11.10 -10.96
C GLY A 45 12.11 -12.01 -9.84
N PHE A 46 11.39 -13.07 -10.23
CA PHE A 46 10.55 -13.87 -9.34
C PHE A 46 10.71 -15.38 -9.52
N ASP A 47 11.81 -15.80 -10.16
CA ASP A 47 12.08 -17.21 -10.43
C ASP A 47 12.10 -18.01 -9.12
N ASN A 48 11.45 -19.17 -9.12
CA ASN A 48 11.36 -20.07 -7.97
C ASN A 48 10.82 -19.39 -6.69
N GLY A 49 9.89 -18.43 -6.82
CA GLY A 49 9.28 -17.74 -5.66
C GLY A 49 10.20 -16.70 -5.00
N ARG A 50 11.35 -16.39 -5.60
CA ARG A 50 12.23 -15.32 -5.14
C ARG A 50 11.49 -13.97 -5.13
N ASN A 51 11.84 -13.09 -4.19
CA ASN A 51 11.24 -11.76 -4.09
C ASN A 51 9.70 -11.78 -3.99
N SER A 52 9.14 -12.87 -3.45
CA SER A 52 7.70 -13.11 -3.42
C SER A 52 7.25 -13.66 -2.06
N ALA A 53 5.98 -13.46 -1.75
CA ALA A 53 5.26 -14.07 -0.63
C ALA A 53 3.89 -14.56 -1.10
N ILE A 54 3.17 -15.31 -0.26
CA ILE A 54 1.87 -15.90 -0.63
C ILE A 54 0.75 -15.23 0.18
N LEU A 55 -0.21 -14.63 -0.53
CA LEU A 55 -1.53 -14.30 0.01
C LEU A 55 -2.44 -15.52 -0.19
N ARG A 56 -2.83 -16.19 0.91
CA ARG A 56 -3.65 -17.40 0.87
C ARG A 56 -5.03 -17.13 1.47
N TYR A 57 -6.08 -17.37 0.69
CA TYR A 57 -7.45 -17.37 1.21
C TYR A 57 -7.69 -18.61 2.08
N LYS A 58 -8.51 -18.46 3.12
CA LYS A 58 -8.93 -19.60 3.95
C LYS A 58 -9.65 -20.64 3.09
N GLY A 59 -9.20 -21.89 3.16
CA GLY A 59 -9.74 -23.01 2.36
C GLY A 59 -9.00 -23.26 1.04
N ALA A 60 -8.06 -22.40 0.65
CA ALA A 60 -7.16 -22.67 -0.47
C ALA A 60 -6.11 -23.73 -0.09
N PRO A 61 -5.65 -24.56 -1.06
CA PRO A 61 -4.64 -25.59 -0.82
C PRO A 61 -3.29 -25.00 -0.40
N THR A 62 -2.52 -25.78 0.38
CA THR A 62 -1.15 -25.42 0.79
C THR A 62 -0.15 -25.66 -0.33
N VAL A 63 -0.26 -24.87 -1.40
CA VAL A 63 0.60 -24.92 -2.58
C VAL A 63 1.01 -23.51 -2.99
N ASP A 64 2.04 -23.42 -3.83
CA ASP A 64 2.48 -22.16 -4.40
C ASP A 64 1.46 -21.64 -5.44
N PRO A 65 1.24 -20.31 -5.53
CA PRO A 65 0.40 -19.72 -6.56
C PRO A 65 0.92 -20.01 -7.97
N THR A 66 0.01 -20.25 -8.90
CA THR A 66 0.31 -20.34 -10.34
C THR A 66 -0.06 -19.07 -11.09
N THR A 67 -0.43 -17.99 -10.38
CA THR A 67 -0.91 -16.74 -10.98
C THR A 67 0.22 -16.04 -11.75
N PRO A 68 -0.01 -15.66 -13.03
CA PRO A 68 1.01 -14.98 -13.82
C PRO A 68 1.33 -13.59 -13.23
N LEU A 69 2.50 -13.06 -13.57
CA LEU A 69 2.77 -11.64 -13.36
C LEU A 69 1.92 -10.82 -14.34
N VAL A 70 1.21 -9.83 -13.83
CA VAL A 70 0.45 -8.86 -14.62
C VAL A 70 1.03 -7.48 -14.31
N GLU A 71 1.38 -6.73 -15.36
CA GLU A 71 1.90 -5.38 -15.22
C GLU A 71 0.83 -4.44 -14.63
N SER A 72 1.27 -3.53 -13.76
CA SER A 72 0.38 -2.60 -13.08
C SER A 72 -0.15 -1.53 -14.02
N THR A 73 -1.48 -1.44 -14.17
CA THR A 73 -2.15 -0.39 -14.95
C THR A 73 -2.30 0.92 -14.18
N GLN A 74 -2.12 0.91 -12.85
CA GLN A 74 -2.22 2.09 -12.00
C GLN A 74 -1.11 2.11 -10.94
N PRO A 75 0.15 2.39 -11.33
CA PRO A 75 1.24 2.47 -10.36
C PRO A 75 1.05 3.64 -9.39
N MET A 76 1.59 3.52 -8.18
CA MET A 76 1.61 4.63 -7.22
C MET A 76 2.54 5.74 -7.72
N VAL A 77 2.04 6.96 -7.75
CA VAL A 77 2.81 8.17 -8.07
C VAL A 77 2.77 9.08 -6.83
N GLU A 78 3.93 9.32 -6.21
CA GLU A 78 4.02 10.04 -4.94
C GLU A 78 3.41 11.44 -5.00
N THR A 79 3.51 12.13 -6.14
CA THR A 79 2.91 13.46 -6.33
C THR A 79 1.40 13.47 -6.29
N ASN A 80 0.74 12.31 -6.42
CA ASN A 80 -0.71 12.17 -6.28
C ASN A 80 -1.13 11.91 -4.83
N LEU A 81 -0.17 11.77 -3.90
CA LEU A 81 -0.44 11.67 -2.47
C LEU A 81 -0.63 13.06 -1.89
N HIS A 82 -1.77 13.25 -1.24
CA HIS A 82 -2.10 14.52 -0.60
C HIS A 82 -2.67 14.25 0.78
N VAL A 83 -2.39 15.17 1.70
CA VAL A 83 -2.99 15.10 3.04
C VAL A 83 -4.51 15.21 2.90
N SER A 84 -5.22 14.19 3.38
CA SER A 84 -6.68 14.24 3.51
C SER A 84 -7.01 14.99 4.81
N GLY A 85 -7.22 16.30 4.69
CA GLY A 85 -7.62 17.18 5.79
C GLY A 85 -6.47 18.03 6.32
N ALA A 86 -6.48 19.32 6.02
CA ALA A 86 -5.67 20.29 6.74
C ALA A 86 -6.24 20.42 8.16
N ARG A 87 -5.66 19.69 9.12
CA ARG A 87 -5.92 20.00 10.54
C ARG A 87 -5.04 21.19 10.91
N THR A 88 -5.55 22.38 10.69
CA THR A 88 -4.91 23.63 11.10
C THR A 88 -4.96 23.73 12.62
N ILE A 89 -3.93 23.23 13.31
CA ILE A 89 -3.80 23.42 14.77
C ILE A 89 -3.13 24.77 15.10
N CYS A 90 -2.49 25.42 14.11
CA CYS A 90 -1.73 26.66 14.34
C CYS A 90 -2.56 27.97 14.23
N GLN A 91 -3.87 27.94 13.96
CA GLN A 91 -4.69 29.15 13.68
C GLN A 91 -5.84 29.37 14.69
N GLN A 92 -5.76 28.86 15.92
CA GLN A 92 -6.68 29.34 16.96
C GLN A 92 -6.01 30.49 17.73
N PRO A 93 -6.42 31.75 17.52
CA PRO A 93 -5.97 32.83 18.39
C PRO A 93 -6.52 32.59 19.80
N VAL A 94 -5.62 32.42 20.77
CA VAL A 94 -5.98 32.37 22.19
C VAL A 94 -6.51 33.75 22.58
N LYS A 95 -7.84 33.91 22.73
CA LYS A 95 -8.41 35.10 23.34
C LYS A 95 -8.08 35.10 24.83
N ARG A 96 -7.09 35.90 25.26
CA ARG A 96 -6.95 36.28 26.67
C ARG A 96 -7.93 37.42 26.95
N SER A 97 -8.98 37.16 27.72
CA SER A 97 -9.76 38.22 28.38
C SER A 97 -9.01 38.66 29.64
N LEU A 98 -8.46 39.88 29.63
CA LEU A 98 -8.01 40.55 30.85
C LEU A 98 -9.26 41.10 31.54
N SER A 99 -9.60 40.59 32.73
CA SER A 99 -10.58 41.21 33.62
C SER A 99 -9.88 42.26 34.45
N THR A 100 -10.12 43.53 34.17
CA THR A 100 -9.76 44.63 35.07
C THR A 100 -10.82 44.69 36.18
N GLY A 101 -10.38 44.57 37.43
CA GLY A 101 -11.18 44.80 38.64
C GLY A 101 -10.32 45.53 39.66
#